data_AF-A0A7V9BC22-F1
#
_entry.id   AF-A0A7V9BC22-F1
#
_cell.length_a   1.000
_cell.length_b   1.000
_cell.length_c   1.000
_cell.angle_alpha   90.00
_cell.angle_beta   90.00
_cell.angle_gamma   90.00
#
_symmetry.space_group_name_H-M   'P 1'
#
loop_
_entity.id
_entity.type
_entity.pdbx_description
1 polymer ?
#
loop_
_entity_poly.entity_id
_entity_poly.type
_entity_poly.pdbx_seq_one_letter_code
_entity_poly.pdbx_strand_id
1 'polypeptide(L)'
;ERGDKVSLELPYATFEYTVTGRKIVPADYLQALESRGREEVALQACWPRFFASHRIIVYAEPVEITPRGARAYTLAAADGKPG
;
A
#
# COMPACT_ATOMS: atom_id res chain seq x y z
N GLU A 1 -6.59 1.15 10.31
CA GLU A 1 -5.40 1.35 11.13
C GLU A 1 -4.39 0.24 10.85
N ARG A 2 -3.30 0.12 11.62
CA ARG A 2 -2.34 -0.98 11.44
C ARG A 2 -3.09 -2.31 11.57
N GLY A 3 -2.89 -3.23 10.62
CA GLY A 3 -3.58 -4.52 10.58
C GLY A 3 -4.85 -4.56 9.72
N ASP A 4 -5.39 -3.40 9.32
CA ASP A 4 -6.51 -3.36 8.38
C ASP A 4 -6.13 -3.97 7.03
N LYS A 5 -7.14 -4.48 6.32
CA LYS A 5 -6.99 -5.06 4.99
C LYS A 5 -7.27 -4.03 3.91
N VAL A 6 -6.46 -4.08 2.86
CA VAL A 6 -6.67 -3.32 1.62
C VAL A 6 -6.77 -4.33 0.49
N SER A 7 -7.91 -4.34 -0.20
CA SER A 7 -8.12 -5.15 -1.39
C SER A 7 -7.95 -4.27 -2.63
N LEU A 8 -7.07 -4.68 -3.53
CA LEU A 8 -6.84 -4.02 -4.82
C LEU A 8 -7.25 -4.98 -5.94
N GLU A 9 -8.40 -4.70 -6.55
CA GLU A 9 -8.93 -5.46 -7.68
C GLU A 9 -8.43 -4.88 -8.99
N LEU A 10 -7.75 -5.71 -9.79
CA LEU A 10 -7.30 -5.40 -11.13
C LEU A 10 -7.88 -6.43 -12.12
N PRO A 11 -7.96 -6.14 -13.43
CA PRO A 11 -8.57 -7.06 -14.41
C PRO A 11 -7.97 -8.47 -14.46
N TYR A 12 -6.74 -8.63 -13.95
CA TYR A 12 -5.95 -9.86 -13.99
C TYR A 12 -5.75 -10.51 -12.62
N ALA A 13 -5.95 -9.81 -11.50
CA ALA A 13 -5.77 -10.36 -10.16
C ALA A 13 -6.37 -9.46 -9.09
N THR A 14 -6.70 -10.06 -7.95
CA THR A 14 -6.98 -9.35 -6.69
C THR A 14 -5.80 -9.50 -5.76
N PHE A 15 -5.36 -8.39 -5.18
CA PHE A 15 -4.26 -8.35 -4.22
C PHE A 15 -4.80 -7.93 -2.86
N GLU A 16 -4.51 -8.73 -1.84
CA GLU A 16 -4.80 -8.40 -0.46
C GLU A 16 -3.53 -7.87 0.21
N TYR A 17 -3.62 -6.72 0.85
CA TYR A 17 -2.55 -6.09 1.62
C TYR A 17 -2.96 -5.91 3.08
N THR A 18 -1.98 -5.79 3.97
CA THR A 18 -2.18 -5.44 5.38
C THR A 18 -1.51 -4.11 5.68
N VAL A 19 -2.26 -3.17 6.26
CA VAL A 19 -1.77 -1.84 6.60
C VAL A 19 -0.64 -1.92 7.63
N THR A 20 0.51 -1.35 7.30
CA THR A 20 1.69 -1.28 8.17
C THR A 20 1.82 0.07 8.85
N GLY A 21 1.18 1.13 8.35
CA GLY A 21 1.23 2.43 9.01
C GLY A 21 0.57 3.55 8.22
N ARG A 22 0.52 4.73 8.84
CA ARG A 22 0.06 5.97 8.19
C ARG A 22 0.93 7.16 8.58
N LYS A 23 1.01 8.16 7.70
CA LYS A 23 1.64 9.45 7.97
C LYS A 23 0.84 10.60 7.37
N ILE A 24 0.91 11.77 8.00
CA ILE A 24 0.43 13.04 7.44
C ILE A 24 1.66 13.82 6.99
N VAL A 25 1.68 14.26 5.74
CA VAL A 25 2.82 14.94 5.12
C VAL A 25 2.38 16.22 4.41
N PRO A 26 3.27 17.21 4.21
CA PRO A 26 3.01 18.34 3.33
C PRO A 26 2.63 17.91 1.91
N ALA A 27 1.90 18.75 1.19
CA ALA A 27 1.39 18.43 -0.15
C ALA A 27 2.48 18.19 -1.20
N ASP A 28 3.68 18.73 -1.00
CA ASP A 28 4.87 18.64 -1.85
C ASP A 28 5.82 17.50 -1.43
N TYR A 29 5.38 16.60 -0.56
CA TYR A 29 6.16 15.46 -0.10
C TYR A 29 6.31 14.38 -1.19
N LEU A 30 7.31 14.55 -2.06
CA LEU A 30 7.57 13.64 -3.19
C LEU A 30 8.17 12.28 -2.79
N GLN A 31 8.76 12.17 -1.59
CA GLN A 31 9.34 10.92 -1.08
C GLN A 31 8.33 9.77 -1.00
N ALA A 32 7.02 10.06 -1.01
CA ALA A 32 5.97 9.05 -1.08
C ALA A 32 5.95 8.27 -2.41
N LEU A 33 6.50 8.86 -3.48
CA LEU A 33 6.51 8.29 -4.83
C LEU A 33 7.78 7.48 -5.13
N GLU A 34 8.77 7.55 -4.25
CA GLU A 34 10.02 6.80 -4.39
C GLU A 34 9.78 5.31 -4.17
N SER A 35 10.26 4.48 -5.11
CA SER A 35 10.29 3.03 -4.91
C SER A 35 11.21 2.68 -3.75
N ARG A 36 10.74 1.78 -2.87
CA ARG A 36 11.45 1.36 -1.66
C ARG A 36 12.13 -0.01 -1.81
N GLY A 37 12.17 -0.57 -3.01
CA GLY A 37 12.76 -1.89 -3.28
C GLY A 37 11.97 -3.06 -2.69
N ARG A 38 10.72 -2.82 -2.26
CA ARG A 38 9.78 -3.83 -1.78
C ARG A 38 8.40 -3.57 -2.37
N GLU A 39 7.59 -4.62 -2.48
CA GLU A 39 6.19 -4.49 -2.86
C GLU A 39 5.41 -3.84 -1.71
N GLU A 40 4.77 -2.72 -1.99
CA GLU A 40 3.98 -1.94 -1.03
C GLU A 40 2.95 -1.12 -1.81
N VAL A 41 1.74 -0.96 -1.26
CA VAL A 41 0.77 0.00 -1.76
C VAL A 41 0.72 1.22 -0.84
N ALA A 42 0.80 2.40 -1.45
CA ALA A 42 0.67 3.69 -0.77
C ALA A 42 -0.64 4.36 -1.19
N LEU A 43 -1.64 4.37 -0.31
CA LEU A 43 -2.92 5.03 -0.54
C LEU A 43 -2.84 6.48 -0.07
N GLN A 44 -3.17 7.43 -0.95
CA GLN A 44 -3.10 8.86 -0.67
C GLN A 44 -4.49 9.52 -0.68
N ALA A 45 -4.73 10.41 0.28
CA ALA A 45 -5.87 11.32 0.28
C ALA A 45 -5.50 12.71 0.82
N CYS A 46 -6.37 13.70 0.60
CA CYS A 46 -6.23 15.07 1.11
C CYS A 46 -6.36 15.13 2.64
N TRP A 47 -5.62 16.04 3.27
CA TRP A 47 -5.71 16.32 4.70
C TRP A 47 -5.50 17.81 5.02
N PRO A 48 -6.26 18.41 5.96
CA PRO A 48 -7.54 17.92 6.53
C PRO A 48 -8.63 17.72 5.46
N ARG A 49 -9.79 17.16 5.81
CA ARG A 49 -10.89 16.97 4.84
C ARG A 49 -11.19 18.28 4.09
N PHE A 50 -11.28 18.20 2.76
CA PHE A 50 -11.48 19.34 1.85
C PHE A 50 -10.31 20.33 1.70
N PHE A 51 -9.20 20.11 2.42
CA PHE A 51 -8.00 20.91 2.30
C PHE A 51 -6.85 20.06 1.76
N ALA A 52 -6.02 20.68 0.92
CA ALA A 52 -4.93 20.00 0.23
C ALA A 52 -3.55 20.52 0.68
N SER A 53 -3.44 21.17 1.83
CA SER A 53 -2.14 21.60 2.38
C SER A 53 -1.29 20.41 2.82
N HIS A 54 -1.94 19.29 3.19
CA HIS A 54 -1.30 18.05 3.55
C HIS A 54 -1.94 16.86 2.81
N ARG A 55 -1.28 15.72 2.91
CA ARG A 55 -1.77 14.42 2.48
C ARG A 55 -1.69 13.44 3.63
N ILE A 56 -2.72 12.61 3.78
CA ILE A 56 -2.62 11.39 4.57
C ILE A 56 -2.21 10.26 3.62
N ILE A 57 -1.17 9.53 4.00
CA ILE A 57 -0.66 8.37 3.27
C ILE A 57 -0.78 7.15 4.18
N VAL A 58 -1.37 6.07 3.65
CA VAL A 58 -1.46 4.78 4.30
C VAL A 58 -0.62 3.78 3.52
N TYR A 59 0.29 3.10 4.21
CA TYR A 59 1.16 2.08 3.63
C TYR A 59 0.64 0.69 3.99
N ALA A 60 0.67 -0.24 3.04
CA ALA A 60 0.28 -1.62 3.25
C ALA A 60 1.17 -2.59 2.45
N GLU A 61 1.49 -3.73 3.05
CA GLU A 61 2.31 -4.79 2.46
C GLU A 61 1.43 -5.94 1.97
N PRO A 62 1.75 -6.58 0.83
CA PRO A 62 0.91 -7.60 0.25
C PRO A 62 0.98 -8.89 1.08
N VAL A 63 -0.14 -9.60 1.21
CA VAL A 63 -0.24 -10.86 1.96
C VAL A 63 -0.78 -12.00 1.12
N GLU A 64 -1.64 -11.73 0.13
CA GLU A 64 -2.19 -12.76 -0.74
C GLU A 64 -2.44 -12.20 -2.14
N ILE A 65 -2.22 -13.04 -3.15
CA ILE A 65 -2.54 -12.74 -4.55
C ILE A 65 -3.51 -13.80 -5.04
N THR A 66 -4.62 -13.35 -5.64
CA THR A 66 -5.59 -14.18 -6.34
C THR A 66 -5.59 -13.85 -7.82
N PRO A 67 -4.84 -14.58 -8.67
CA PRO A 67 -4.86 -14.36 -10.11
C PRO A 67 -6.21 -14.77 -10.72
N ARG A 68 -6.61 -14.08 -11.79
CA ARG A 68 -7.82 -14.42 -12.53
C ARG A 68 -7.66 -15.79 -13.19
N GLY A 69 -8.49 -16.74 -12.80
CA GLY A 69 -8.47 -18.10 -13.35
C GLY A 69 -7.41 -19.03 -12.75
N ALA A 70 -6.72 -18.61 -11.68
CA ALA A 70 -5.79 -19.45 -10.93
C ALA A 70 -6.13 -19.45 -9.44
N ARG A 71 -5.49 -20.33 -8.68
CA ARG A 71 -5.68 -20.40 -7.23
C ARG A 71 -4.90 -19.28 -6.53
N ALA A 72 -5.48 -18.75 -5.45
CA ALA A 72 -4.80 -17.83 -4.56
C ALA A 72 -3.52 -18.43 -3.96
N TYR A 73 -2.52 -17.57 -3.74
CA TYR A 73 -1.30 -17.93 -3.02
C TYR A 73 -0.86 -16.78 -2.09
N THR A 74 -0.34 -17.18 -0.93
CA THR A 74 0.16 -16.25 0.09
C THR A 74 1.59 -15.85 -0.26
N LEU A 75 1.90 -14.58 -0.07
CA LEU A 75 3.28 -14.12 -0.11
C LEU A 75 3.86 -14.32 1.29
N ALA A 76 4.99 -15.04 1.37
CA ALA A 76 5.81 -14.93 2.56
C ALA A 76 6.20 -13.45 2.71
N ALA A 77 6.08 -12.90 3.93
CA ALA A 77 6.58 -11.56 4.22
C ALA A 77 7.99 -11.46 3.63
N ALA A 78 8.20 -10.52 2.71
CA ALA A 78 9.47 -10.39 2.03
C ALA A 78 10.56 -10.23 3.09
N ASP A 79 11.40 -11.25 3.27
CA ASP A 79 12.58 -11.16 4.10
C ASP A 79 13.39 -9.96 3.58
N GLY A 80 13.37 -8.88 4.34
CA GLY A 80 13.96 -7.59 3.99
C GLY A 80 15.47 -7.70 3.84
N LYS A 81 15.93 -8.20 2.69
CA LYS A 81 17.33 -8.15 2.31
C LYS A 81 17.58 -6.75 1.72
N PRO A 82 18.35 -5.88 2.39
CA PRO A 82 18.74 -4.61 1.80
C PRO A 82 19.65 -4.88 0.60
N GLY A 83 19.29 -4.29 -0.54
CA GLY A 83 20.22 -4.02 -1.64
C GLY A 83 20.94 -2.69 -1.41
#